data_AF-T1A103-F1
#
_entry.id   AF-T1A103-F1
#
_cell.length_a   1.000
_cell.length_b   1.000
_cell.length_c   1.000
_cell.angle_alpha   90.00
_cell.angle_beta   90.00
_cell.angle_gamma   90.00
#
_symmetry.space_group_name_H-M   'P 1'
#
loop_
_entity.id
_entity.type
_entity.pdbx_description
1 polymer ?
#
loop_
_entity_poly.entity_id
_entity_poly.type
_entity_poly.pdbx_seq_one_letter_code
_entity_poly.pdbx_strand_id
1 'polypeptide(L)'
;PEICISAGTSERGCCPECGAPFERVVGLGEPQREWQARSGGNRSGGYEGNATKDYLSAGAEDASEVKRRTLESMRERLTVGWTPTCRCYPDPCDKCGVAWERRAVVRKVSTFNVRVRDAKTGVLAFKSGLGGASADASTDEVGAYEGGSSGSSSPYRYREVEVSWPGCKCRPLVAALVLDPFAGSGTTLAVARRLYRRSVGVELSAYYVDMAQRRVADTASGLAPRPVSQARLTEFAEVPA
;
A
#
# COMPACT_ATOMS: atom_id res chain seq x y z
N PRO A 1 -7.58 8.24 15.64
CA PRO A 1 -6.62 7.11 15.64
C PRO A 1 -7.14 5.83 14.93
N GLU A 2 -8.45 5.54 14.97
CA GLU A 2 -9.05 4.38 14.27
C GLU A 2 -8.71 4.34 12.78
N ILE A 3 -8.78 5.50 12.13
CA ILE A 3 -8.41 5.70 10.72
C ILE A 3 -6.95 5.30 10.45
N CYS A 4 -6.02 5.63 11.35
CA CYS A 4 -4.59 5.36 11.16
C CYS A 4 -4.27 3.86 11.25
N ILE A 5 -4.96 3.11 12.11
CA ILE A 5 -4.77 1.66 12.22
C ILE A 5 -5.38 0.95 11.03
N SER A 6 -6.58 1.36 10.61
CA SER A 6 -7.20 0.87 9.38
C SER A 6 -6.33 1.18 8.14
N ALA A 7 -5.61 2.30 8.14
CA ALA A 7 -4.65 2.63 7.08
C ALA A 7 -3.34 1.82 7.15
N GLY A 8 -2.86 1.50 8.36
CA GLY A 8 -1.58 0.82 8.57
C GLY A 8 -1.64 -0.72 8.52
N THR A 9 -2.83 -1.31 8.55
CA THR A 9 -2.99 -2.76 8.51
C THR A 9 -3.94 -3.17 7.39
N SER A 10 -3.49 -4.12 6.55
CA SER A 10 -4.27 -4.63 5.42
C SER A 10 -5.71 -4.91 5.83
N GLU A 11 -6.68 -4.35 5.09
CA GLU A 11 -8.11 -4.61 5.30
C GLU A 11 -8.44 -6.09 5.11
N ARG A 12 -7.64 -6.80 4.29
CA ARG A 12 -7.78 -8.24 4.05
C ARG A 12 -7.24 -9.11 5.19
N GLY A 13 -6.26 -8.60 5.95
CA GLY A 13 -5.55 -9.35 6.98
C GLY A 13 -4.22 -9.94 6.52
N CYS A 14 -3.78 -10.99 7.22
CA CYS A 14 -2.48 -11.63 7.08
C CYS A 14 -2.62 -13.13 6.82
N CYS A 15 -1.55 -13.72 6.30
CA CYS A 15 -1.39 -15.17 6.19
C CYS A 15 -1.44 -15.82 7.58
N PRO A 16 -2.22 -16.89 7.78
CA PRO A 16 -2.28 -17.60 9.06
C PRO A 16 -0.98 -18.33 9.41
N GLU A 17 -0.18 -18.74 8.42
CA GLU A 17 1.03 -19.55 8.61
C GLU A 17 2.24 -18.69 9.00
N CYS A 18 2.47 -17.57 8.30
CA CYS A 18 3.67 -16.75 8.49
C CYS A 18 3.39 -15.30 8.96
N GLY A 19 2.13 -14.89 9.06
CA GLY A 19 1.76 -13.53 9.46
C GLY A 19 2.00 -12.45 8.39
N ALA A 20 2.51 -12.80 7.20
CA ALA A 20 2.76 -11.85 6.13
C ALA A 20 1.47 -11.15 5.68
N PRO A 21 1.49 -9.81 5.50
CA PRO A 21 0.31 -9.06 5.11
C PRO A 21 -0.08 -9.34 3.65
N PHE A 22 -1.35 -9.10 3.32
CA PHE A 22 -1.79 -9.07 1.93
C PHE A 22 -1.64 -7.67 1.35
N GLU A 23 -1.07 -7.60 0.14
CA GLU A 23 -0.97 -6.38 -0.63
C GLU A 23 -2.27 -6.11 -1.39
N ARG A 24 -2.72 -4.85 -1.36
CA ARG A 24 -3.91 -4.41 -2.08
C ARG A 24 -3.60 -4.27 -3.57
N VAL A 25 -4.32 -5.02 -4.40
CA VAL A 25 -4.20 -4.92 -5.85
C VAL A 25 -5.16 -3.83 -6.33
N VAL A 26 -4.59 -2.73 -6.82
CA VAL A 26 -5.36 -1.58 -7.35
C VAL A 26 -5.23 -1.53 -8.87
N GLY A 27 -6.34 -1.20 -9.53
CA GLY A 27 -6.43 -0.84 -10.95
C GLY A 27 -7.08 0.53 -11.12
N LEU A 28 -6.91 1.11 -12.30
CA LEU A 28 -7.58 2.33 -12.71
C LEU A 28 -8.89 1.98 -13.44
N GLY A 29 -9.97 2.63 -13.05
CA GLY A 29 -11.26 2.57 -13.69
C GLY A 29 -11.46 3.68 -14.73
N GLU A 30 -12.72 4.04 -14.95
CA GLU A 30 -13.11 5.06 -15.91
C GLU A 30 -12.62 6.47 -15.50
N PRO A 31 -12.41 7.37 -16.46
CA PRO A 31 -12.15 8.78 -16.18
C PRO A 31 -13.30 9.41 -15.40
N GLN A 32 -12.97 10.16 -14.35
CA GLN A 32 -13.95 10.87 -13.53
C GLN A 32 -14.34 12.19 -14.21
N ARG A 33 -15.22 12.11 -15.22
CA ARG A 33 -15.56 13.25 -16.10
C ARG A 33 -16.10 14.47 -15.36
N GLU A 34 -16.93 14.26 -14.34
CA GLU A 34 -17.45 15.36 -13.52
C GLU A 34 -16.33 16.12 -12.80
N TRP A 35 -15.39 15.38 -12.20
CA TRP A 35 -14.23 15.96 -11.52
C TRP A 35 -13.28 16.65 -12.49
N GLN A 36 -13.09 16.10 -13.68
CA GLN A 36 -12.32 16.74 -14.76
C GLN A 36 -12.96 18.07 -15.16
N ALA A 37 -14.28 18.10 -15.38
CA ALA A 37 -15.01 19.32 -15.73
C ALA A 37 -14.94 20.39 -14.63
N ARG A 38 -15.15 20.01 -13.37
CA ARG A 38 -14.98 20.92 -12.20
C ARG A 38 -13.56 21.45 -12.06
N SER A 39 -12.60 20.69 -12.56
CA SER A 39 -11.19 21.07 -12.61
C SER A 39 -10.83 21.83 -13.89
N GLY A 40 -11.78 22.31 -14.69
CA GLY A 40 -11.51 23.09 -15.91
C GLY A 40 -11.13 22.25 -17.12
N GLY A 41 -11.49 20.97 -17.13
CA GLY A 41 -11.41 20.12 -18.31
C GLY A 41 -12.53 20.42 -19.32
N ASN A 42 -12.26 20.19 -20.60
CA ASN A 42 -13.25 20.29 -21.67
C ASN A 42 -14.23 19.10 -21.65
N ARG A 43 -15.14 19.02 -22.63
CA ARG A 43 -16.14 17.94 -22.74
C ARG A 43 -15.53 16.53 -22.84
N SER A 44 -14.32 16.40 -23.37
CA SER A 44 -13.60 15.12 -23.45
C SER A 44 -12.68 14.86 -22.24
N GLY A 45 -12.69 15.75 -21.24
CA GLY A 45 -11.88 15.66 -20.02
C GLY A 45 -10.42 16.08 -20.19
N GLY A 46 -10.06 16.68 -21.32
CA GLY A 46 -8.74 17.25 -21.61
C GLY A 46 -8.66 18.75 -21.30
N TYR A 47 -7.52 19.37 -21.63
CA TYR A 47 -7.31 20.81 -21.46
C TYR A 47 -6.57 21.38 -22.67
N GLU A 48 -7.14 22.44 -23.25
CA GLU A 48 -6.67 23.06 -24.50
C GLU A 48 -5.94 24.39 -24.28
N GLY A 49 -5.87 24.87 -23.04
CA GLY A 49 -5.18 26.12 -22.71
C GLY A 49 -3.66 25.98 -22.84
N ASN A 50 -2.99 27.08 -23.20
CA ASN A 50 -1.54 27.18 -23.31
C ASN A 50 -0.99 28.18 -22.28
N ALA A 51 0.21 27.91 -21.79
CA ALA A 51 0.86 28.76 -20.83
C ALA A 51 1.29 30.07 -21.50
N THR A 52 1.01 31.19 -20.86
CA THR A 52 1.39 32.52 -21.36
C THR A 52 2.80 32.93 -20.89
N LYS A 53 3.32 32.29 -19.85
CA LYS A 53 4.64 32.56 -19.29
C LYS A 53 5.63 31.48 -19.75
N ASP A 54 6.87 31.89 -19.98
CA ASP A 54 7.96 30.96 -20.22
C ASP A 54 8.43 30.34 -18.89
N TYR A 55 7.89 29.17 -18.57
CA TYR A 55 8.27 28.42 -17.38
C TYR A 55 9.59 27.67 -17.56
N LEU A 56 9.93 27.30 -18.80
CA LEU A 56 11.10 26.46 -19.10
C LEU A 56 12.40 27.21 -18.84
N SER A 57 12.49 28.49 -19.21
CA SER A 57 13.68 29.30 -18.91
C SER A 57 13.90 29.55 -17.41
N ALA A 58 12.84 29.45 -16.60
CA ALA A 58 12.90 29.52 -15.14
C ALA A 58 13.16 28.15 -14.48
N GLY A 59 13.36 27.08 -15.26
CA GLY A 59 13.53 25.71 -14.76
C GLY A 59 12.27 25.14 -14.10
N ALA A 60 11.09 25.69 -14.41
CA ALA A 60 9.81 25.25 -13.87
C ALA A 60 9.04 24.39 -14.90
N GLU A 61 8.20 23.47 -14.41
CA GLU A 61 7.29 22.69 -15.27
C GLU A 61 6.26 23.63 -15.94
N ASP A 62 5.91 23.34 -17.20
CA ASP A 62 4.88 24.08 -17.92
C ASP A 62 3.50 23.88 -17.27
N ALA A 63 2.87 24.98 -16.86
CA ALA A 63 1.61 24.94 -16.13
C ALA A 63 0.46 24.29 -16.92
N SER A 64 0.43 24.44 -18.24
CA SER A 64 -0.60 23.85 -19.09
C SER A 64 -0.39 22.35 -19.28
N GLU A 65 0.86 21.89 -19.38
CA GLU A 65 1.21 20.48 -19.39
C GLU A 65 0.89 19.79 -18.07
N VAL A 66 1.24 20.43 -16.94
CA VAL A 66 0.84 19.96 -15.61
C VAL A 66 -0.68 19.84 -15.52
N LYS A 67 -1.42 20.82 -16.04
CA LYS A 67 -2.89 20.79 -16.03
C LYS A 67 -3.46 19.62 -16.83
N ARG A 68 -2.98 19.40 -18.06
CA ARG A 68 -3.38 18.27 -18.92
C ARG A 68 -3.13 16.94 -18.19
N ARG A 69 -1.93 16.79 -17.62
CA ARG A 69 -1.49 15.61 -16.85
C ARG A 69 -2.37 15.35 -15.62
N THR A 70 -2.72 16.40 -14.88
CA THR A 70 -3.58 16.30 -13.70
C THR A 70 -4.97 15.79 -14.10
N LEU A 71 -5.59 16.36 -15.12
CA LEU A 71 -6.91 15.94 -15.60
C LEU A 71 -6.90 14.50 -16.11
N GLU A 72 -5.90 14.12 -16.88
CA GLU A 72 -5.75 12.74 -17.37
C GLU A 72 -5.61 11.72 -16.23
N SER A 73 -4.96 12.11 -15.13
CA SER A 73 -4.79 11.25 -13.95
C SER A 73 -6.05 11.12 -13.08
N MET A 74 -7.08 11.92 -13.32
CA MET A 74 -8.37 11.87 -12.60
C MET A 74 -9.21 10.69 -13.08
N ARG A 75 -8.81 9.51 -12.61
CA ARG A 75 -9.48 8.24 -12.89
C ARG A 75 -9.88 7.58 -11.58
N GLU A 76 -10.95 6.80 -11.62
CA GLU A 76 -11.35 5.98 -10.50
C GLU A 76 -10.23 5.01 -10.11
N ARG A 77 -10.04 4.77 -8.81
CA ARG A 77 -9.09 3.77 -8.29
C ARG A 77 -9.88 2.63 -7.67
N LEU A 78 -9.81 1.48 -8.32
CA LEU A 78 -10.57 0.29 -7.94
C LEU A 78 -9.65 -0.71 -7.24
N THR A 79 -10.05 -1.15 -6.06
CA THR A 79 -9.44 -2.33 -5.44
C THR A 79 -10.02 -3.55 -6.11
N VAL A 80 -9.20 -4.26 -6.90
CA VAL A 80 -9.65 -5.42 -7.67
C VAL A 80 -9.42 -6.74 -6.95
N GLY A 81 -8.50 -6.77 -5.98
CA GLY A 81 -8.13 -7.99 -5.28
C GLY A 81 -7.04 -7.78 -4.24
N TRP A 82 -6.57 -8.88 -3.68
CA TRP A 82 -5.55 -8.90 -2.62
C TRP A 82 -4.57 -10.06 -2.83
N THR A 83 -3.30 -9.74 -3.01
CA THR A 83 -2.25 -10.73 -3.29
C THR A 83 -1.44 -10.99 -2.02
N PRO A 84 -1.17 -12.26 -1.67
CA PRO A 84 -0.31 -12.57 -0.53
C PRO A 84 1.12 -12.11 -0.81
N THR A 85 1.79 -11.52 0.19
CA THR A 85 3.22 -11.17 0.10
C THR A 85 4.15 -12.33 0.50
N CYS A 86 3.61 -13.54 0.61
CA CYS A 86 4.33 -14.74 1.04
C CYS A 86 4.12 -15.91 0.08
N ARG A 87 4.97 -16.94 0.21
CA ARG A 87 4.91 -18.18 -0.59
C ARG A 87 3.94 -19.23 -0.04
N CYS A 88 3.26 -18.96 1.08
CA CYS A 88 2.34 -19.91 1.71
C CYS A 88 1.09 -20.21 0.88
N TYR A 89 0.84 -19.44 -0.19
CA TYR A 89 -0.28 -19.61 -1.11
C TYR A 89 0.29 -20.06 -2.48
N PRO A 90 0.39 -21.37 -2.74
CA PRO A 90 0.79 -21.84 -4.06
C PRO A 90 -0.31 -21.57 -5.11
N ASP A 91 0.11 -21.46 -6.37
CA ASP A 91 -0.76 -21.42 -7.56
C ASP A 91 -0.39 -22.59 -8.49
N PRO A 92 -1.29 -23.55 -8.76
CA PRO A 92 -2.61 -23.73 -8.15
C PRO A 92 -2.55 -24.09 -6.65
N CYS A 93 -3.68 -23.98 -5.95
CA CYS A 93 -3.78 -24.33 -4.55
C CYS A 93 -3.53 -25.83 -4.32
N ASP A 94 -2.47 -26.15 -3.58
CA ASP A 94 -2.12 -27.50 -3.12
C ASP A 94 -3.23 -28.24 -2.33
N LYS A 95 -4.15 -27.52 -1.67
CA LYS A 95 -5.24 -28.13 -0.89
C LYS A 95 -6.47 -28.52 -1.71
N CYS A 96 -6.74 -27.84 -2.83
CA CYS A 96 -8.00 -28.02 -3.57
C CYS A 96 -7.86 -27.96 -5.10
N GLY A 97 -6.65 -27.77 -5.63
CA GLY A 97 -6.36 -27.65 -7.05
C GLY A 97 -6.83 -26.34 -7.71
N VAL A 98 -7.56 -25.47 -7.00
CA VAL A 98 -8.07 -24.21 -7.56
C VAL A 98 -6.92 -23.26 -7.89
N ALA A 99 -6.85 -22.83 -9.15
CA ALA A 99 -5.89 -21.84 -9.62
C ALA A 99 -6.18 -20.44 -9.06
N TRP A 100 -5.18 -19.56 -9.12
CA TRP A 100 -5.38 -18.16 -8.82
C TRP A 100 -6.33 -17.50 -9.84
N GLU A 101 -7.12 -16.58 -9.33
CA GLU A 101 -7.91 -15.68 -10.17
C GLU A 101 -6.95 -14.67 -10.80
N ARG A 102 -7.08 -14.47 -12.12
CA ARG A 102 -6.29 -13.50 -12.88
C ARG A 102 -7.22 -12.46 -13.48
N ARG A 103 -6.77 -11.21 -13.48
CA ARG A 103 -7.52 -10.10 -14.06
C ARG A 103 -6.56 -9.12 -14.70
N ALA A 104 -6.89 -8.64 -15.89
CA ALA A 104 -6.19 -7.53 -16.50
C ALA A 104 -6.66 -6.21 -15.87
N VAL A 105 -5.72 -5.36 -15.45
CA VAL A 105 -6.02 -4.03 -14.92
C VAL A 105 -5.11 -2.97 -15.53
N VAL A 106 -5.67 -1.79 -15.73
CA VAL A 106 -4.89 -0.63 -16.16
C VAL A 106 -4.16 -0.06 -14.93
N ARG A 107 -2.85 0.08 -15.01
CA ARG A 107 -2.02 0.76 -14.00
C ARG A 107 -1.27 1.92 -14.60
N LYS A 108 -0.98 2.90 -13.75
CA LYS A 108 -0.07 4.00 -14.08
C LYS A 108 1.35 3.52 -13.88
N VAL A 109 2.18 3.59 -14.92
CA VAL A 109 3.62 3.38 -14.81
C VAL A 109 4.25 4.71 -14.43
N SER A 110 4.88 4.79 -13.25
CA SER A 110 5.52 6.03 -12.80
C SER A 110 6.82 6.24 -13.55
N THR A 111 6.96 7.38 -14.22
CA THR A 111 8.21 7.85 -14.84
C THR A 111 9.16 8.49 -13.82
N PHE A 112 8.67 8.92 -12.65
CA PHE A 112 9.51 9.40 -11.56
C PHE A 112 9.47 8.38 -10.42
N ASN A 113 10.49 7.53 -10.37
CA ASN A 113 10.58 6.50 -9.36
C ASN A 113 11.96 6.62 -8.69
N VAL A 114 11.98 7.02 -7.41
CA VAL A 114 13.25 7.15 -6.65
C VAL A 114 14.05 5.85 -6.69
N ARG A 115 13.35 4.71 -6.79
CA ARG A 115 13.94 3.39 -7.00
C ARG A 115 14.66 3.25 -8.35
N VAL A 116 14.15 3.83 -9.43
CA VAL A 116 14.82 3.83 -10.74
C VAL A 116 16.10 4.65 -10.68
N ARG A 117 16.09 5.80 -9.99
CA ARG A 117 17.30 6.59 -9.73
C ARG A 117 18.31 5.79 -8.90
N ASP A 118 17.87 5.20 -7.78
CA ASP A 118 18.72 4.44 -6.86
C ASP A 118 19.27 3.15 -7.50
N ALA A 119 18.48 2.50 -8.38
CA ALA A 119 18.92 1.38 -9.21
C ALA A 119 20.05 1.82 -10.16
N LYS A 120 19.87 2.95 -10.86
CA LYS A 120 20.88 3.51 -11.77
C LYS A 120 22.15 3.94 -11.06
N THR A 121 22.05 4.49 -9.85
CA THR A 121 23.22 4.86 -9.04
C THR A 121 23.85 3.68 -8.31
N GLY A 122 23.35 2.46 -8.51
CA GLY A 122 23.87 1.24 -7.88
C GLY A 122 23.59 1.13 -6.37
N VAL A 123 22.76 2.01 -5.81
CA VAL A 123 22.46 2.09 -4.37
C VAL A 123 21.59 0.91 -3.92
N LEU A 124 20.78 0.34 -4.82
CA LEU A 124 19.94 -0.82 -4.51
C LEU A 124 20.71 -2.16 -4.48
N ALA A 125 21.96 -2.22 -4.93
CA ALA A 125 22.67 -3.48 -5.14
C ALA A 125 23.12 -4.21 -3.84
N PHE A 126 22.88 -3.67 -2.64
CA PHE A 126 23.42 -4.26 -1.39
C PHE A 126 22.52 -4.19 -0.15
N LYS A 127 21.27 -3.74 -0.24
CA LYS A 127 20.37 -3.73 0.95
C LYS A 127 19.73 -5.10 1.16
N SER A 128 20.37 -5.92 1.99
CA SER A 128 19.78 -7.14 2.57
C SER A 128 18.43 -6.83 3.21
N GLY A 129 17.38 -7.54 2.79
CA GLY A 129 16.00 -7.39 3.29
C GLY A 129 15.01 -6.77 2.30
N LEU A 130 15.48 -6.21 1.17
CA LEU A 130 14.63 -5.74 0.08
C LEU A 130 14.82 -6.51 -1.23
N GLY A 131 15.69 -7.53 -1.28
CA GLY A 131 15.93 -8.37 -2.47
C GLY A 131 14.81 -9.37 -2.78
N GLY A 132 13.55 -8.94 -2.77
CA GLY A 132 12.46 -9.67 -3.39
C GLY A 132 12.27 -9.17 -4.83
N ALA A 133 11.79 -10.03 -5.74
CA ALA A 133 11.45 -9.69 -7.12
C ALA A 133 10.45 -8.51 -7.29
N SER A 134 9.96 -7.94 -6.19
CA SER A 134 8.98 -6.86 -6.09
C SER A 134 9.56 -5.50 -5.67
N ALA A 135 10.84 -5.39 -5.28
CA ALA A 135 11.43 -4.13 -4.81
C ALA A 135 12.40 -3.46 -5.78
N ASP A 136 12.85 -4.18 -6.82
CA ASP A 136 13.73 -3.65 -7.87
C ASP A 136 12.91 -2.88 -8.93
N ALA A 137 13.50 -1.81 -9.48
CA ALA A 137 12.92 -1.13 -10.63
C ALA A 137 12.97 -2.05 -11.86
N SER A 138 11.84 -2.26 -12.51
CA SER A 138 11.78 -3.08 -13.73
C SER A 138 12.55 -2.41 -14.88
N THR A 139 13.03 -3.21 -15.85
CA THR A 139 13.70 -2.71 -17.06
C THR A 139 12.86 -1.67 -17.82
N ASP A 140 11.54 -1.87 -17.84
CA ASP A 140 10.59 -0.97 -18.46
C ASP A 140 10.51 0.39 -17.73
N GLU A 141 10.53 0.39 -16.40
CA GLU A 141 10.56 1.63 -15.59
C GLU A 141 11.89 2.39 -15.76
N VAL A 142 13.00 1.66 -15.90
CA VAL A 142 14.34 2.22 -16.14
C VAL A 142 14.42 2.89 -17.52
N GLY A 143 13.86 2.27 -18.56
CA GLY A 143 13.81 2.83 -19.91
C GLY A 143 12.84 4.01 -20.04
N ALA A 144 11.69 3.97 -19.36
CA ALA A 144 10.74 5.09 -19.34
C ALA A 144 11.32 6.37 -18.70
N TYR A 145 12.34 6.23 -17.85
CA TYR A 145 13.06 7.35 -17.22
C TYR A 145 13.98 8.11 -18.20
N GLU A 146 14.39 7.51 -19.32
CA GLU A 146 15.38 8.10 -20.26
C GLU A 146 14.74 8.96 -21.36
N GLY A 147 13.44 8.81 -21.61
CA GLY A 147 12.72 9.44 -22.73
C GLY A 147 12.28 10.90 -22.51
N GLY A 148 13.13 11.73 -21.90
CA GLY A 148 12.87 13.17 -21.78
C GLY A 148 12.96 13.89 -23.13
N SER A 149 11.88 14.56 -23.52
CA SER A 149 11.83 15.60 -24.55
C SER A 149 11.97 15.17 -26.02
N SER A 150 10.92 14.55 -26.58
CA SER A 150 10.54 14.83 -27.97
C SER A 150 9.09 14.46 -28.24
N GLY A 151 8.22 15.47 -28.40
CA GLY A 151 6.96 15.36 -29.12
C GLY A 151 5.82 14.59 -28.44
N SER A 152 4.80 15.33 -27.99
CA SER A 152 3.41 14.87 -27.80
C SER A 152 3.22 13.41 -27.34
N SER A 153 3.28 13.16 -26.04
CA SER A 153 2.51 12.09 -25.37
C SER A 153 2.70 12.24 -23.86
N SER A 154 1.62 12.04 -23.11
CA SER A 154 1.63 12.16 -21.65
C SER A 154 2.84 11.47 -20.99
N PRO A 155 3.51 12.09 -20.00
CA PRO A 155 4.59 11.45 -19.25
C PRO A 155 4.13 10.24 -18.42
N TYR A 156 2.83 9.93 -18.42
CA TYR A 156 2.27 8.73 -17.83
C TYR A 156 1.86 7.74 -18.90
N ARG A 157 2.61 6.62 -18.97
CA ARG A 157 2.10 5.44 -19.66
C ARG A 157 1.12 4.71 -18.75
N TYR A 158 -0.07 4.49 -19.29
CA TYR A 158 -0.97 3.48 -18.78
C TYR A 158 -0.63 2.16 -19.43
N ARG A 159 -0.54 1.10 -18.63
CA ARG A 159 -0.34 -0.24 -19.15
C ARG A 159 -1.38 -1.16 -18.57
N GLU A 160 -1.89 -2.04 -19.40
CA GLU A 160 -2.65 -3.19 -18.95
C GLU A 160 -1.68 -4.23 -18.39
N VAL A 161 -1.85 -4.54 -17.10
CA VAL A 161 -1.02 -5.47 -16.36
C VAL A 161 -1.93 -6.58 -15.86
N GLU A 162 -1.53 -7.83 -16.08
CA GLU A 162 -2.18 -8.96 -15.45
C GLU A 162 -1.83 -9.00 -13.96
N VAL A 163 -2.86 -9.06 -13.13
CA VAL A 163 -2.74 -9.20 -11.68
C VAL A 163 -3.47 -10.46 -11.23
N SER A 164 -3.04 -11.05 -10.11
CA SER A 164 -3.57 -12.32 -9.67
C SER A 164 -3.59 -12.49 -8.15
N TRP A 165 -4.53 -13.29 -7.66
CA TRP A 165 -4.70 -13.60 -6.23
C TRP A 165 -5.37 -14.98 -6.03
N PRO A 166 -5.30 -15.55 -4.81
CA PRO A 166 -5.90 -16.86 -4.54
C PRO A 166 -7.40 -16.92 -4.85
N GLY A 167 -7.81 -17.89 -5.68
CA GLY A 167 -9.21 -18.13 -6.06
C GLY A 167 -10.01 -18.96 -5.06
N CYS A 168 -9.41 -19.37 -3.94
CA CYS A 168 -10.04 -20.22 -2.92
C CYS A 168 -9.84 -19.68 -1.50
N LYS A 169 -10.58 -20.24 -0.54
CA LYS A 169 -10.54 -19.87 0.89
C LYS A 169 -9.88 -20.93 1.79
N CYS A 170 -9.15 -21.91 1.23
CA CYS A 170 -8.53 -23.02 1.97
C CYS A 170 -7.47 -22.62 3.02
N ARG A 171 -7.07 -21.35 3.01
CA ARG A 171 -6.19 -20.72 4.00
C ARG A 171 -6.89 -19.46 4.53
N PRO A 172 -7.72 -19.58 5.57
CA PRO A 172 -8.49 -18.46 6.10
C PRO A 172 -7.55 -17.40 6.67
N LEU A 173 -7.87 -16.15 6.37
CA LEU A 173 -7.07 -14.98 6.76
C LEU A 173 -7.18 -14.73 8.26
N VAL A 174 -6.12 -14.18 8.85
CA VAL A 174 -6.12 -13.70 10.24
C VAL A 174 -5.96 -12.19 10.28
N ALA A 175 -6.49 -11.54 11.32
CA ALA A 175 -6.30 -10.11 11.49
C ALA A 175 -4.80 -9.78 11.63
N ALA A 176 -4.36 -8.70 10.98
CA ALA A 176 -2.97 -8.25 11.06
C ALA A 176 -2.58 -7.82 12.49
N LEU A 177 -1.28 -7.94 12.79
CA LEU A 177 -0.69 -7.42 14.02
C LEU A 177 -0.42 -5.91 13.88
N VAL A 178 -0.87 -5.12 14.85
CA VAL A 178 -0.58 -3.69 14.95
C VAL A 178 0.62 -3.49 15.87
N LEU A 179 1.70 -2.88 15.37
CA LEU A 179 2.85 -2.48 16.20
C LEU A 179 2.81 -0.97 16.43
N ASP A 180 2.90 -0.54 17.69
CA ASP A 180 3.10 0.86 18.06
C ASP A 180 4.39 1.01 18.88
N PRO A 181 5.50 1.47 18.28
CA PRO A 181 6.77 1.60 18.99
C PRO A 181 6.79 2.75 20.01
N PHE A 182 5.78 3.62 20.02
CA PHE A 182 5.60 4.73 20.95
C PHE A 182 4.16 4.74 21.45
N ALA A 183 3.79 3.68 22.17
CA ALA A 183 2.40 3.41 22.53
C ALA A 183 1.78 4.53 23.37
N GLY A 184 2.58 5.27 24.15
CA GLY A 184 2.12 6.37 24.99
C GLY A 184 0.96 5.91 25.87
N SER A 185 -0.14 6.67 25.84
CA SER A 185 -1.36 6.33 26.57
C SER A 185 -2.16 5.12 26.04
N GLY A 186 -1.65 4.39 25.04
CA GLY A 186 -2.26 3.15 24.53
C GLY A 186 -3.43 3.35 23.58
N THR A 187 -3.61 4.54 22.99
CA THR A 187 -4.71 4.82 22.05
C THR A 187 -4.72 3.84 20.88
N THR A 188 -3.56 3.58 20.28
CA THR A 188 -3.43 2.66 19.15
C THR A 188 -3.84 1.24 19.53
N LEU A 189 -3.39 0.76 20.69
CA LEU A 189 -3.70 -0.58 21.17
C LEU A 189 -5.19 -0.76 21.49
N ALA A 190 -5.81 0.25 22.11
CA ALA A 190 -7.24 0.26 22.40
C ALA A 190 -8.07 0.17 21.12
N VAL A 191 -7.72 0.98 20.12
CA VAL A 191 -8.37 0.92 18.80
C VAL A 191 -8.16 -0.42 18.12
N ALA A 192 -6.93 -0.96 18.13
CA ALA A 192 -6.65 -2.27 17.56
C ALA A 192 -7.55 -3.35 18.19
N ARG A 193 -7.75 -3.29 19.51
CA ARG A 193 -8.68 -4.17 20.24
C ARG A 193 -10.13 -3.99 19.81
N ARG A 194 -10.62 -2.76 19.63
CA ARG A 194 -11.98 -2.49 19.09
C ARG A 194 -12.19 -3.09 17.70
N LEU A 195 -11.15 -3.04 16.87
CA LEU A 195 -11.14 -3.57 15.51
C LEU A 195 -10.78 -5.06 15.43
N TYR A 196 -10.74 -5.78 16.55
CA TYR A 196 -10.44 -7.22 16.61
C TYR A 196 -9.04 -7.59 16.07
N ARG A 197 -8.08 -6.68 16.19
CA ARG A 197 -6.69 -6.90 15.78
C ARG A 197 -5.82 -7.22 16.98
N ARG A 198 -4.81 -8.06 16.76
CA ARG A 198 -3.72 -8.21 17.73
C ARG A 198 -2.89 -6.93 17.71
N SER A 199 -2.33 -6.53 18.85
CA SER A 199 -1.41 -5.41 18.90
C SER A 199 -0.25 -5.62 19.88
N VAL A 200 0.87 -4.96 19.60
CA VAL A 200 2.05 -4.85 20.45
C VAL A 200 2.36 -3.36 20.56
N GLY A 201 2.52 -2.87 21.78
CA GLY A 201 2.95 -1.51 22.05
C GLY A 201 4.24 -1.50 22.85
N VAL A 202 5.16 -0.60 22.49
CA VAL A 202 6.38 -0.34 23.25
C VAL A 202 6.27 1.06 23.84
N GLU A 203 6.56 1.18 25.14
CA GLU A 203 6.55 2.46 25.85
C GLU A 203 7.62 2.41 26.94
N LEU A 204 8.40 3.48 27.04
CA LEU A 204 9.51 3.58 27.98
C LEU A 204 9.03 4.00 29.38
N SER A 205 8.02 4.88 29.44
CA SER A 205 7.50 5.42 30.68
C SER A 205 6.56 4.44 31.38
N ALA A 206 6.92 3.97 32.56
CA ALA A 206 6.09 3.09 33.39
C ALA A 206 4.69 3.67 33.66
N TYR A 207 4.60 5.01 33.82
CA TYR A 207 3.32 5.71 33.99
C TYR A 207 2.41 5.54 32.75
N TYR A 208 2.97 5.70 31.54
CA TYR A 208 2.20 5.53 30.31
C TYR A 208 1.88 4.06 30.02
N VAL A 209 2.75 3.12 30.42
CA VAL A 209 2.46 1.68 30.37
C VAL A 209 1.22 1.33 31.20
N ASP A 210 1.15 1.77 32.46
CA ASP A 210 -0.02 1.53 33.32
C ASP A 210 -1.30 2.17 32.74
N MET A 211 -1.21 3.41 32.25
CA MET A 211 -2.34 4.07 31.57
C MET A 211 -2.81 3.30 30.33
N ALA A 212 -1.88 2.83 29.50
CA ALA A 212 -2.16 2.06 28.31
C ALA A 212 -2.81 0.71 28.64
N GLN A 213 -2.30 0.01 29.66
CA GLN A 213 -2.86 -1.27 30.13
C GLN A 213 -4.32 -1.10 30.59
N ARG A 214 -4.60 -0.09 31.43
CA ARG A 214 -5.97 0.22 31.88
C ARG A 214 -6.89 0.53 30.70
N ARG A 215 -6.46 1.41 29.79
CA ARG A 215 -7.24 1.78 28.61
C ARG A 215 -7.56 0.57 27.72
N VAL A 216 -6.60 -0.32 27.50
CA VAL A 216 -6.80 -1.54 26.70
C VAL A 216 -7.74 -2.51 27.42
N ALA A 217 -7.63 -2.65 28.74
CA ALA A 217 -8.52 -3.50 29.55
C ALA A 217 -9.97 -3.01 29.53
N ASP A 218 -10.17 -1.70 29.72
CA ASP A 218 -11.49 -1.05 29.73
C ASP A 218 -12.15 -1.00 28.35
N THR A 219 -11.36 -1.21 27.29
CA THR A 219 -11.89 -1.25 25.94
C THR A 219 -12.61 -2.58 25.69
N ALA A 220 -13.93 -2.52 25.54
CA ALA A 220 -14.74 -3.67 25.16
C ALA A 220 -14.30 -4.24 23.79
N SER A 221 -14.11 -5.55 23.72
CA SER A 221 -14.03 -6.30 22.45
C SER A 221 -15.40 -6.91 22.17
N GLY A 222 -16.04 -6.61 21.04
CA GLY A 222 -17.38 -7.12 20.74
C GLY A 222 -17.48 -8.62 20.36
N LEU A 223 -16.46 -9.44 20.64
CA LEU A 223 -16.41 -10.90 20.43
C LEU A 223 -15.47 -11.56 21.46
N ALA A 224 -15.72 -12.83 21.75
CA ALA A 224 -14.88 -13.65 22.62
C ALA A 224 -13.44 -13.80 22.04
N PRO A 225 -12.40 -13.82 22.88
CA PRO A 225 -11.02 -14.00 22.43
C PRO A 225 -10.88 -15.34 21.70
N ARG A 226 -10.27 -15.34 20.50
CA ARG A 226 -9.90 -16.59 19.82
C ARG A 226 -8.87 -17.33 20.69
N PRO A 227 -8.96 -18.67 20.82
CA PRO A 227 -7.89 -19.44 21.42
C PRO A 227 -6.61 -19.18 20.64
N VAL A 228 -5.56 -18.81 21.35
CA VAL A 228 -4.25 -18.50 20.78
C VAL A 228 -3.70 -19.80 20.22
N SER A 229 -3.74 -19.99 18.90
CA SER A 229 -2.99 -21.07 18.27
C SER A 229 -1.51 -20.69 18.35
N GLN A 230 -0.82 -21.39 19.23
CA GLN A 230 0.63 -21.37 19.49
C GLN A 230 1.15 -20.33 20.48
N ALA A 231 1.86 -20.88 21.47
CA ALA A 231 2.59 -20.34 22.62
C ALA A 231 2.68 -18.81 22.73
N ARG A 232 2.20 -18.30 23.87
CA ARG A 232 2.57 -16.98 24.36
C ARG A 232 4.09 -16.91 24.52
N LEU A 233 4.77 -16.07 23.75
CA LEU A 233 5.93 -15.34 24.27
C LEU A 233 5.37 -14.24 25.19
N THR A 234 4.96 -14.64 26.39
CA THR A 234 4.85 -13.73 27.54
C THR A 234 6.07 -13.97 28.39
N GLU A 235 7.25 -13.62 27.86
CA GLU A 235 8.41 -13.32 28.70
C GLU A 235 8.49 -11.80 28.74
N PHE A 236 7.90 -11.23 29.79
CA PHE A 236 8.37 -9.94 30.26
C PHE A 236 9.74 -10.21 30.89
N ALA A 237 10.81 -9.91 30.18
CA ALA A 237 12.10 -9.78 30.84
C ALA A 237 12.01 -8.52 31.71
N GLU A 238 11.69 -8.71 32.99
CA GLU A 238 12.07 -7.73 34.00
C GLU A 238 13.58 -7.57 33.89
N VAL A 239 14.03 -6.40 33.43
CA VAL A 239 15.45 -6.04 33.49
C VAL A 239 15.72 -5.74 34.97
N PRO A 240 16.48 -6.57 35.70
CA PRO A 240 16.86 -6.21 37.06
C PRO A 240 17.71 -4.93 37.04
N ALA A 241 17.50 -4.10 38.07
CA ALA A 241 18.07 -2.77 38.24
C ALA A 241 19.60 -2.74 38.26
#